data_AF-A0A4Y9UHT0-F1
#
_entry.id   AF-A0A4Y9UHT0-F1
#
_cell.length_a   1.000
_cell.length_b   1.000
_cell.length_c   1.000
_cell.angle_alpha   90.00
_cell.angle_beta   90.00
_cell.angle_gamma   90.00
#
_symmetry.space_group_name_H-M   'P 1'
#
loop_
_entity.id
_entity.type
_entity.pdbx_description
1 polymer ?
#
loop_
_entity_poly.entity_id
_entity_poly.type
_entity_poly.pdbx_seq_one_letter_code
_entity_poly.pdbx_strand_id
1 'polypeptide(L)'
;MARQTGCGINDLNRAALCVALGGCAAAPKMGWVRVDGQSARENPVLTTQFEVDRTSCLGERNKAALSGVTVAVGGLAGAIAAQERTNAADTVGQGCMAEKGYLLVKEEEADAKRAELARVAELKKQQEAAALAPAPKPKKPSAATKPPS
;
A
#
# COMPACT_ATOMS: atom_id res chain seq x y z
N MET A 1 14.39 27.44 -18.39
CA MET A 1 15.85 27.68 -18.34
C MET A 1 16.39 26.72 -17.28
N ALA A 2 17.25 25.74 -17.50
CA ALA A 2 18.17 25.45 -18.60
C ALA A 2 18.18 23.94 -18.94
N ARG A 3 18.28 23.64 -20.25
CA ARG A 3 18.70 22.35 -20.81
C ARG A 3 20.21 22.45 -21.02
N GLN A 4 21.00 21.46 -20.58
CA GLN A 4 22.40 21.25 -20.96
C GLN A 4 22.86 19.92 -20.34
N THR A 5 23.58 18.98 -20.97
CA THR A 5 24.14 18.84 -22.32
C THR A 5 24.74 17.42 -22.41
N GLY A 6 24.55 16.74 -23.54
CA GLY A 6 25.53 15.85 -24.18
C GLY A 6 26.00 14.57 -23.45
N CYS A 7 25.48 13.41 -23.87
CA CYS A 7 26.30 12.21 -23.97
C CYS A 7 27.31 12.39 -25.11
N GLY A 8 28.57 12.69 -24.77
CA GLY A 8 29.70 12.63 -25.70
C GLY A 8 30.51 11.37 -25.43
N ILE A 9 30.29 10.33 -26.24
CA ILE A 9 31.07 9.10 -26.27
C ILE A 9 32.28 9.37 -27.16
N ASN A 10 33.39 9.84 -26.59
CA ASN A 10 34.74 9.70 -27.16
C ASN A 10 35.74 10.38 -26.22
N ASP A 11 36.38 9.62 -25.33
CA ASP A 11 37.78 9.87 -25.02
C ASP A 11 38.46 8.63 -24.47
N LEU A 12 39.58 8.32 -25.12
CA LEU A 12 40.28 7.07 -25.16
C LEU A 12 41.46 7.11 -24.16
N ASN A 13 41.21 7.18 -22.84
CA ASN A 13 42.24 6.82 -21.86
C ASN A 13 41.75 6.81 -20.40
N ARG A 14 41.63 5.59 -19.86
CA ARG A 14 42.04 5.17 -18.50
C ARG A 14 41.97 6.23 -17.38
N ALA A 15 40.80 6.37 -16.75
CA ALA A 15 40.65 6.52 -15.29
C ALA A 15 39.18 6.73 -14.92
N ALA A 16 38.50 5.67 -14.49
CA ALA A 16 37.46 5.69 -13.45
C ALA A 16 36.76 4.33 -13.40
N LEU A 17 37.50 3.30 -13.01
CA LEU A 17 36.92 2.10 -12.43
C LEU A 17 36.41 2.46 -11.01
N CYS A 18 35.36 3.29 -10.91
CA CYS A 18 34.73 3.72 -9.65
C CYS A 18 33.24 4.03 -9.85
N VAL A 19 32.45 3.17 -10.51
CA VAL A 19 30.98 3.36 -10.60
C VAL A 19 30.18 2.11 -10.21
N ALA A 20 30.81 1.03 -9.76
CA ALA A 20 30.10 -0.24 -9.55
C ALA A 20 29.66 -0.56 -8.10
N LEU A 21 29.95 0.27 -7.10
CA LEU A 21 29.59 -0.01 -5.70
C LEU A 21 29.23 1.28 -4.97
N GLY A 22 27.94 1.59 -4.85
CA GLY A 22 27.53 2.79 -4.10
C GLY A 22 26.14 3.32 -4.41
N GLY A 23 25.38 2.69 -5.31
CA GLY A 23 23.93 2.81 -5.25
C GLY A 23 23.47 2.13 -3.96
N CYS A 24 23.45 2.86 -2.85
CA CYS A 24 22.58 2.54 -1.74
C CYS A 24 21.17 2.59 -2.34
N ALA A 25 20.70 1.48 -2.90
CA ALA A 25 19.31 1.28 -3.20
C ALA A 25 18.63 1.33 -1.83
N ALA A 26 18.28 2.54 -1.39
CA ALA A 26 17.51 2.75 -0.18
C ALA A 26 16.29 1.86 -0.36
N ALA A 27 16.23 0.79 0.44
CA ALA A 27 15.08 -0.10 0.44
C ALA A 27 13.84 0.80 0.56
N PRO A 28 12.82 0.61 -0.31
CA PRO A 28 11.66 1.48 -0.33
C PRO A 28 11.10 1.50 1.09
N LYS A 29 11.05 2.70 1.69
CA LYS A 29 10.58 2.80 3.06
C LYS A 29 9.09 2.49 3.04
N MET A 30 8.69 1.40 3.68
CA MET A 30 7.29 1.01 3.76
C MET A 30 6.66 1.71 4.96
N GLY A 31 5.54 2.38 4.74
CA GLY A 31 4.74 3.07 5.76
C GLY A 31 3.36 2.44 5.91
N TRP A 32 2.83 2.46 7.12
CA TRP A 32 1.45 2.04 7.41
C TRP A 32 0.50 3.21 7.25
N VAL A 33 -0.60 2.99 6.51
CA VAL A 33 -1.64 3.98 6.27
C VAL A 33 -3.00 3.43 6.67
N ARG A 34 -3.81 4.20 7.39
CA ARG A 34 -5.19 3.80 7.70
C ARG A 34 -6.07 3.84 6.46
N VAL A 35 -6.88 2.80 6.28
CA VAL A 35 -7.86 2.72 5.19
C VAL A 35 -9.03 3.70 5.35
N ASP A 36 -9.27 4.17 6.58
CA ASP A 36 -10.35 5.11 6.91
C ASP A 36 -10.05 6.57 6.49
N GLY A 37 -8.90 6.82 5.87
CA GLY A 37 -8.47 8.15 5.44
C GLY A 37 -7.99 9.07 6.57
N GLN A 38 -8.19 8.70 7.84
CA GLN A 38 -7.72 9.47 8.98
C GLN A 38 -6.21 9.38 9.15
N SER A 39 -5.56 10.52 9.33
CA SER A 39 -4.12 10.59 9.55
C SER A 39 -3.76 11.01 10.98
N ALA A 40 -2.58 10.58 11.44
CA ALA A 40 -2.01 11.03 12.71
C ALA A 40 -1.76 12.56 12.78
N ARG A 41 -1.77 13.26 11.64
CA ARG A 41 -1.70 14.74 11.61
C ARG A 41 -2.97 15.40 12.12
N GLU A 42 -4.12 14.76 11.94
CA GLU A 42 -5.42 15.34 12.25
C GLU A 42 -5.87 14.99 13.68
N ASN A 43 -5.32 13.93 14.28
CA ASN A 43 -5.64 13.52 15.64
C ASN A 43 -4.46 12.78 16.30
N PRO A 44 -3.89 13.31 17.41
CA PRO A 44 -2.76 12.67 18.10
C PRO A 44 -3.12 11.33 18.75
N VAL A 45 -4.40 11.07 19.05
CA VAL A 45 -4.88 9.77 19.56
C VAL A 45 -4.60 8.65 18.55
N LEU A 46 -4.61 8.97 17.26
CA LEU A 46 -4.35 7.98 16.21
C LEU A 46 -2.90 7.50 16.19
N THR A 47 -1.97 8.33 16.67
CA THR A 47 -0.57 7.93 16.88
C THR A 47 -0.47 6.86 17.96
N THR A 48 -1.11 7.09 19.11
CA THR A 48 -1.12 6.12 20.21
C THR A 48 -1.84 4.84 19.83
N GLN A 49 -2.97 4.93 19.12
CA GLN A 49 -3.68 3.75 18.61
C GLN A 49 -2.79 2.94 17.66
N PHE A 50 -2.09 3.60 16.75
CA PHE A 50 -1.14 2.93 15.87
C PHE A 50 -0.02 2.22 16.64
N GLU A 51 0.53 2.82 17.69
CA GLU A 51 1.55 2.19 18.53
C GLU A 51 1.02 0.94 19.26
N VAL A 52 -0.20 1.01 19.81
CA VAL A 52 -0.85 -0.12 20.48
C VAL A 52 -1.14 -1.26 19.49
N ASP A 53 -1.71 -0.94 18.33
CA ASP A 53 -2.01 -1.93 17.29
C ASP A 53 -0.72 -2.56 16.73
N ARG A 54 0.31 -1.74 16.46
CA ARG A 54 1.62 -2.23 16.02
C ARG A 54 2.24 -3.17 17.04
N THR A 55 2.20 -2.82 18.32
CA THR A 55 2.77 -3.66 19.39
C THR A 55 2.03 -4.99 19.49
N SER A 56 0.70 -4.96 19.39
CA SER A 56 -0.14 -6.17 19.38
C SER A 56 0.20 -7.08 18.19
N CYS A 57 0.32 -6.51 16.99
CA CYS A 57 0.66 -7.27 15.78
C CYS A 57 2.11 -7.75 15.73
N LEU A 58 3.05 -7.02 16.36
CA LEU A 58 4.42 -7.49 16.55
C LEU A 58 4.46 -8.73 17.47
N GLY A 59 3.57 -8.81 18.46
CA GLY A 59 3.41 -10.00 19.29
C GLY A 59 3.02 -11.24 18.47
N GLU A 60 1.99 -11.13 17.62
CA GLU A 60 1.54 -12.21 16.73
C GLU A 60 2.62 -12.61 15.71
N ARG A 61 3.33 -11.64 15.13
CA ARG A 61 4.50 -11.92 14.28
C ARG A 61 5.58 -12.71 15.02
N ASN A 62 5.97 -12.28 16.22
CA ASN A 62 7.02 -12.95 16.99
C ASN A 62 6.60 -14.37 17.37
N LYS A 63 5.34 -14.56 17.74
CA LYS A 63 4.75 -15.87 17.98
C LYS A 63 4.82 -16.75 16.72
N ALA A 64 4.50 -16.22 15.55
CA ALA A 64 4.63 -16.95 14.28
C ALA A 64 6.10 -17.31 13.97
N ALA A 65 7.04 -16.38 14.20
CA ALA A 65 8.47 -16.62 13.99
C ALA A 65 9.03 -17.75 14.86
N LEU A 66 8.54 -17.86 16.10
CA LEU A 66 8.96 -18.89 17.07
C LEU A 66 8.27 -20.25 16.83
N SER A 67 7.14 -20.28 16.14
CA SER A 67 6.38 -21.51 15.87
C SER A 67 7.02 -22.45 14.84
N GLY A 68 8.01 -21.97 14.08
CA GLY A 68 8.72 -22.78 13.09
C GLY A 68 9.82 -23.65 13.72
N VAL A 69 9.53 -24.93 13.98
CA VAL A 69 10.54 -25.93 14.37
C VAL A 69 11.60 -26.04 13.29
N THR A 70 12.85 -25.74 13.64
CA THR A 70 13.98 -25.82 12.72
C THR A 70 14.67 -27.16 12.80
N VAL A 71 14.25 -28.10 11.97
CA VAL A 71 15.09 -29.27 11.64
C VAL A 71 15.94 -28.93 10.41
N ALA A 72 16.68 -27.82 10.46
CA ALA A 72 17.63 -27.44 9.42
C ALA A 72 19.01 -27.36 10.04
N VAL A 73 19.80 -28.42 9.83
CA VAL A 73 21.16 -28.59 10.34
C VAL A 73 22.09 -27.63 9.61
N GLY A 74 22.17 -26.39 10.09
CA GLY A 74 23.17 -25.39 9.67
C GLY A 74 23.29 -25.11 8.16
N GLY A 75 24.29 -24.32 7.79
CA GLY A 75 24.62 -24.05 6.38
C GLY A 75 23.59 -23.20 5.61
N LEU A 76 23.78 -23.13 4.29
CA LEU A 76 22.96 -22.31 3.38
C LEU A 76 21.47 -22.73 3.41
N ALA A 77 21.18 -24.03 3.54
CA ALA A 77 19.81 -24.53 3.67
C ALA A 77 19.13 -24.02 4.96
N GLY A 78 19.87 -23.97 6.08
CA GLY A 78 19.39 -23.37 7.32
C GLY A 78 19.13 -21.87 7.20
N ALA A 79 19.98 -21.16 6.44
CA ALA A 79 19.80 -19.73 6.20
C ALA A 79 18.56 -19.42 5.35
N ILE A 80 18.31 -20.20 4.29
CA ILE A 80 17.11 -20.07 3.45
C ILE A 80 15.85 -20.39 4.28
N ALA A 81 15.86 -21.49 5.03
CA ALA A 81 14.73 -21.86 5.90
C ALA A 81 14.48 -20.83 7.02
N ALA A 82 15.50 -20.10 7.48
CA ALA A 82 15.34 -18.98 8.41
C ALA A 82 14.73 -17.74 7.73
N GLN A 83 15.11 -17.47 6.48
CA GLN A 83 14.53 -16.37 5.70
C GLN A 83 13.04 -16.61 5.40
N GLU A 84 12.66 -17.81 4.97
CA GLU A 84 11.26 -18.15 4.69
C GLU A 84 10.37 -17.99 5.92
N ARG A 85 10.86 -18.39 7.10
CA ARG A 85 10.13 -18.18 8.37
C ARG A 85 10.00 -16.72 8.74
N THR A 86 11.02 -15.92 8.45
CA THR A 86 10.96 -14.47 8.63
C THR A 86 9.89 -13.87 7.72
N ASN A 87 9.87 -14.25 6.44
CA ASN A 87 8.85 -13.80 5.48
C ASN A 87 7.44 -14.25 5.89
N ALA A 88 7.28 -15.47 6.39
CA ALA A 88 5.99 -15.97 6.88
C ALA A 88 5.50 -15.20 8.11
N ALA A 89 6.41 -14.93 9.07
CA ALA A 89 6.10 -14.12 10.24
C ALA A 89 5.78 -12.66 9.87
N ASP A 90 6.48 -12.09 8.89
CA ASP A 90 6.17 -10.78 8.32
C ASP A 90 4.77 -10.76 7.70
N THR A 91 4.37 -11.82 7.00
CA THR A 91 3.02 -11.95 6.42
C THR A 91 1.95 -11.99 7.52
N VAL A 92 2.18 -12.69 8.63
CA VAL A 92 1.27 -12.70 9.79
C VAL A 92 1.16 -11.31 10.42
N GLY A 93 2.29 -10.63 10.60
CA GLY A 93 2.30 -9.26 11.12
C GLY A 93 1.56 -8.28 10.21
N GLN A 94 1.72 -8.44 8.89
CA GLN A 94 1.00 -7.63 7.90
C GLN A 94 -0.51 -7.94 7.88
N GLY A 95 -0.89 -9.21 8.00
CA GLY A 95 -2.28 -9.62 8.11
C GLY A 95 -2.97 -9.01 9.33
N CYS A 96 -2.33 -9.08 10.50
CA CYS A 96 -2.85 -8.46 11.72
C CYS A 96 -3.05 -6.94 11.55
N MET A 97 -2.09 -6.24 10.94
CA MET A 97 -2.22 -4.80 10.69
C MET A 97 -3.35 -4.51 9.68
N ALA A 98 -3.54 -5.35 8.66
CA ALA A 98 -4.63 -5.22 7.70
C ALA A 98 -6.01 -5.43 8.36
N GLU A 99 -6.15 -6.39 9.27
CA GLU A 99 -7.36 -6.61 10.07
C GLU A 99 -7.70 -5.41 10.96
N LYS A 100 -6.67 -4.71 11.44
CA LYS A 100 -6.79 -3.46 12.19
C LYS A 100 -7.09 -2.23 11.32
N GLY A 101 -7.17 -2.38 9.99
CA GLY A 101 -7.47 -1.30 9.05
C GLY A 101 -6.25 -0.52 8.59
N TYR A 102 -5.05 -1.11 8.65
CA TYR A 102 -3.82 -0.51 8.14
C TYR A 102 -3.34 -1.19 6.87
N LEU A 103 -3.06 -0.41 5.83
CA LEU A 103 -2.45 -0.85 4.59
C LEU A 103 -0.95 -0.53 4.62
N LEU A 104 -0.12 -1.51 4.26
CA LEU A 104 1.30 -1.29 4.03
C LEU A 104 1.48 -0.72 2.61
N VAL A 105 2.07 0.47 2.50
CA VAL A 105 2.35 1.15 1.23
C VAL A 105 3.78 1.65 1.23
N LYS A 106 4.35 1.95 0.06
CA LYS A 106 5.60 2.71 0.03
C LYS A 106 5.33 4.12 0.58
N GLU A 107 6.26 4.66 1.36
CA GLU A 107 6.14 6.00 1.95
C GLU A 107 5.90 7.07 0.89
N GLU A 108 6.57 6.99 -0.26
CA GLU A 108 6.33 7.90 -1.39
C GLU A 108 4.91 7.80 -1.96
N GLU A 109 4.29 6.62 -1.89
CA GLU A 109 2.93 6.38 -2.38
C GLU A 109 1.88 6.60 -1.30
N ALA A 110 2.29 6.75 -0.03
CA ALA A 110 1.38 6.81 1.11
C ALA A 110 0.40 7.99 1.02
N ASP A 111 0.87 9.16 0.56
CA ASP A 111 0.01 10.34 0.40
C ASP A 111 -0.92 10.21 -0.81
N ALA A 112 -0.40 9.72 -1.94
CA ALA A 112 -1.19 9.46 -3.14
C ALA A 112 -2.28 8.40 -2.89
N LYS A 113 -1.97 7.34 -2.13
CA LYS A 113 -2.92 6.29 -1.78
C LYS A 113 -3.97 6.75 -0.77
N ARG A 114 -3.62 7.63 0.18
CA ARG A 114 -4.62 8.29 1.05
C ARG A 114 -5.61 9.11 0.22
N ALA A 115 -5.13 9.90 -0.73
CA ALA A 115 -5.98 10.69 -1.61
C ALA A 115 -6.88 9.82 -2.51
N GLU A 116 -6.37 8.71 -3.02
CA GLU A 116 -7.13 7.75 -3.83
C GLU A 116 -8.21 7.05 -3.00
N LEU A 117 -7.89 6.56 -1.79
CA LEU A 117 -8.84 5.93 -0.89
C LEU A 117 -9.98 6.89 -0.50
N ALA A 118 -9.67 8.16 -0.25
CA ALA A 118 -10.68 9.18 0.00
C ALA A 118 -11.64 9.38 -1.20
N ARG A 119 -11.13 9.34 -2.44
CA ARG A 119 -11.95 9.43 -3.64
C ARG A 119 -12.81 8.19 -3.86
N VAL A 120 -12.26 7.00 -3.64
CA VAL A 120 -12.99 5.73 -3.74
C VAL A 120 -14.09 5.64 -2.69
N ALA A 121 -13.84 6.13 -1.47
CA ALA A 121 -14.85 6.18 -0.41
C ALA A 121 -16.08 6.99 -0.83
N GLU A 122 -15.90 8.17 -1.44
CA GLU A 122 -17.05 8.97 -1.91
C GLU A 122 -17.76 8.38 -3.13
N LEU A 123 -17.03 7.73 -4.04
CA LEU A 123 -17.66 7.00 -5.14
C LEU A 123 -18.51 5.83 -4.62
N LYS A 124 -17.99 5.06 -3.66
CA LYS A 124 -18.71 3.96 -3.03
C LYS A 124 -19.96 4.46 -2.31
N LYS A 125 -19.85 5.60 -1.61
CA LYS A 125 -20.99 6.24 -0.92
C LYS A 125 -22.09 6.65 -1.90
N GLN A 126 -21.73 7.17 -3.07
CA GLN A 126 -22.68 7.48 -4.15
C GLN A 126 -23.30 6.23 -4.77
N GLN A 127 -22.52 5.16 -4.97
CA GLN A 127 -23.02 3.89 -5.49
C GLN A 127 -23.98 3.20 -4.51
N GLU A 128 -23.69 3.23 -3.22
CA GLU A 128 -24.57 2.67 -2.18
C GLU A 128 -25.87 3.50 -2.06
N ALA A 129 -25.76 4.83 -2.13
CA ALA A 129 -26.95 5.70 -2.19
C ALA A 129 -27.79 5.47 -3.46
N ALA A 130 -27.15 5.19 -4.61
CA ALA A 130 -27.83 4.85 -5.85
C ALA A 130 -28.43 3.42 -5.82
N ALA A 131 -27.80 2.48 -5.12
CA ALA A 131 -28.31 1.13 -4.91
C ALA A 131 -29.50 1.08 -3.96
N LEU A 132 -29.57 2.01 -2.99
CA LEU A 132 -30.73 2.20 -2.12
C LEU A 132 -31.77 3.17 -2.70
N ALA A 133 -31.48 3.87 -3.79
CA ALA A 133 -32.45 4.75 -4.43
C ALA A 133 -33.57 3.91 -5.10
N PRO A 134 -34.86 4.19 -4.82
CA PRO A 134 -35.95 3.48 -5.47
C PRO A 134 -35.91 3.73 -6.98
N ALA A 135 -36.01 2.64 -7.76
CA ALA A 135 -35.89 2.66 -9.22
C ALA A 135 -36.77 3.77 -9.84
N PRO A 136 -36.24 4.58 -10.79
CA PRO A 136 -37.03 5.61 -11.44
C PRO A 136 -38.19 4.94 -12.18
N LYS A 137 -39.43 5.24 -11.73
CA LYS A 137 -40.65 4.72 -12.36
C LYS A 137 -40.63 5.08 -13.86
N PRO A 138 -40.82 4.11 -14.77
CA PRO A 138 -40.82 4.39 -16.20
C PRO A 138 -41.94 5.38 -16.51
N LYS A 139 -41.57 6.55 -17.04
CA LYS A 139 -42.53 7.54 -17.54
C LYS A 139 -43.27 6.90 -18.71
N LYS A 140 -44.53 6.58 -18.49
CA LYS A 140 -45.47 6.10 -19.51
C LYS A 140 -45.49 7.12 -20.65
N PRO A 141 -45.19 6.75 -21.91
CA PRO A 141 -45.38 7.65 -23.03
C PRO A 141 -46.89 7.88 -23.19
N SER A 142 -47.34 9.09 -22.85
CA SER A 142 -48.71 9.52 -23.08
C SER A 142 -48.97 9.60 -24.58
N ALA A 143 -49.94 8.83 -25.03
CA ALA A 143 -50.44 8.84 -26.39
C ALA A 143 -51.21 10.14 -26.70
N ALA A 144 -51.25 10.43 -28.00
CA ALA A 144 -52.24 11.21 -28.74
C ALA A 144 -52.13 12.75 -28.70
N THR A 145 -51.76 13.32 -29.86
CA THR A 145 -52.59 14.33 -30.52
C THR A 145 -52.55 14.11 -32.04
N LYS A 146 -53.71 13.79 -32.62
CA LYS A 146 -54.00 13.79 -34.06
C LYS A 146 -54.04 15.24 -34.55
N PRO A 147 -53.43 15.65 -35.67
CA PRO A 147 -53.78 16.92 -36.29
C PRO A 147 -54.98 16.73 -37.25
N PRO A 148 -55.92 17.69 -37.31
CA PRO A 148 -56.98 17.73 -38.29
C PRO A 148 -56.49 18.41 -39.58
N SER A 149 -56.85 17.83 -40.73
CA SER A 149 -57.26 18.49 -41.99
C SER A 149 -57.34 17.45 -43.10
#